data_AF-A0A7C8KY15-F1
#
_entry.id   AF-A0A7C8KY15-F1
#
_cell.length_a   1.000
_cell.length_b   1.000
_cell.length_c   1.000
_cell.angle_alpha   90.00
_cell.angle_beta   90.00
_cell.angle_gamma   90.00
#
_symmetry.space_group_name_H-M   'P 1'
#
loop_
_entity.id
_entity.type
_entity.pdbx_description
1 polymer ?
#
loop_
_entity_poly.entity_id
_entity_poly.type
_entity_poly.pdbx_seq_one_letter_code
_entity_poly.pdbx_strand_id
1 'polypeptide(L)'
;MEESWIYLEAIASKIMEFILIAFFWLFDKFSNFLIDSGLVESQTTANLVSIIVVGGFYVVLLGIFLGPVRNVGGGVGDGDGGGGGGE
;
A
#
# COMPACT_ATOMS: atom_id res chain seq x y z
N MET A 1 -0.95 21.94 -23.63
CA MET A 1 -1.27 20.73 -22.83
C MET A 1 -0.02 19.98 -22.37
N GLU A 2 1.20 20.35 -22.79
CA GLU A 2 2.45 19.76 -22.25
C GLU A 2 2.83 20.24 -20.84
N GLU A 3 2.52 21.48 -20.46
CA GLU A 3 2.98 22.01 -19.18
C GLU A 3 2.39 21.28 -17.95
N SER A 4 1.14 20.81 -18.03
CA SER A 4 0.48 20.13 -16.91
C SER A 4 1.13 18.81 -16.50
N TRP A 5 1.77 18.10 -17.45
CA TRP A 5 2.45 16.83 -17.16
C TRP A 5 3.73 17.04 -16.35
N ILE A 6 4.47 18.11 -16.63
CA ILE A 6 5.71 18.47 -15.89
C ILE A 6 5.37 18.80 -14.43
N TYR A 7 4.27 19.50 -14.18
CA TYR A 7 3.80 19.78 -12.82
C TYR A 7 3.34 18.50 -12.10
N LEU A 8 2.66 17.59 -12.79
CA LEU A 8 2.25 16.30 -12.22
C LEU A 8 3.46 15.45 -11.82
N GLU A 9 4.48 15.37 -12.66
CA GLU A 9 5.71 14.62 -12.36
C GLU A 9 6.49 15.24 -11.20
N ALA A 10 6.59 16.56 -11.14
CA ALA A 10 7.27 17.26 -10.04
C ALA A 10 6.55 17.03 -8.69
N ILE A 11 5.22 17.08 -8.67
CA ILE A 11 4.42 16.81 -7.47
C ILE A 11 4.50 15.33 -7.09
N ALA A 12 4.38 14.42 -8.06
CA ALA A 12 4.51 12.98 -7.82
C ALA A 12 5.91 12.63 -7.27
N SER A 13 6.96 13.25 -7.80
CA SER A 13 8.33 13.08 -7.29
C SER A 13 8.46 13.52 -5.83
N LYS A 14 7.91 14.69 -5.47
CA LYS A 14 7.90 15.19 -4.08
C LYS A 14 7.11 14.29 -3.13
N ILE A 15 5.96 13.78 -3.59
CA ILE A 15 5.14 12.86 -2.81
C ILE A 15 5.88 11.53 -2.61
N MET A 16 6.50 10.97 -3.64
CA MET A 16 7.29 9.75 -3.54
C MET A 16 8.50 9.93 -2.62
N GLU A 17 9.20 11.05 -2.71
CA GLU A 17 10.31 11.41 -1.82
C GLU A 17 9.85 11.42 -0.35
N PHE A 18 8.74 12.09 -0.06
CA PHE A 18 8.15 12.12 1.28
C PHE A 18 7.74 10.73 1.77
N ILE A 19 7.09 9.92 0.93
CA ILE A 19 6.65 8.57 1.29
C ILE A 19 7.84 7.67 1.62
N LEU A 20 8.91 7.73 0.82
CA LEU A 20 10.12 6.96 1.08
C LEU A 20 10.80 7.40 2.39
N ILE A 21 10.91 8.71 2.64
CA ILE A 21 11.47 9.23 3.91
C ILE A 21 10.64 8.76 5.11
N ALA A 22 9.31 8.87 5.02
CA ALA A 22 8.40 8.42 6.07
C ALA A 22 8.51 6.90 6.31
N PHE A 23 8.67 6.11 5.23
CA PHE A 23 8.87 4.67 5.31
C PHE A 23 10.17 4.31 6.02
N PHE A 24 11.29 4.94 5.64
CA PHE A 24 12.58 4.72 6.32
C PHE A 24 12.54 5.15 7.78
N TRP A 25 11.88 6.28 8.08
CA TRP A 25 11.72 6.74 9.46
C TRP A 25 10.93 5.75 10.31
N LEU A 26 9.84 5.20 9.77
CA LEU A 26 9.03 4.18 10.45
C LEU A 26 9.81 2.88 10.65
N PHE A 27 10.55 2.44 9.63
CA PHE A 27 11.43 1.28 9.71
C PHE A 27 12.46 1.43 10.83
N ASP A 28 13.16 2.57 10.87
CA ASP A 28 14.20 2.83 11.87
C ASP A 28 13.60 2.88 13.29
N LYS A 29 12.46 3.54 13.46
CA LYS A 29 11.73 3.54 14.74
C LYS A 29 11.32 2.13 15.19
N PHE A 30 10.83 1.31 14.27
CA PHE A 30 10.36 -0.03 14.59
C PHE A 30 11.52 -0.99 14.89
N SER A 31 12.63 -0.90 14.15
CA SER A 31 13.83 -1.69 14.39
C SER A 31 14.44 -1.37 15.76
N ASN A 32 14.60 -0.09 16.07
CA ASN A 32 15.09 0.33 17.39
C ASN A 32 14.14 -0.11 18.51
N PHE A 33 12.81 -0.04 18.31
CA PHE A 33 11.84 -0.57 19.28
C PHE A 33 11.97 -2.09 19.51
N LEU A 34 12.22 -2.88 18.45
CA LEU A 34 12.42 -4.34 18.57
C LEU A 34 13.70 -4.70 19.33
N ILE A 35 14.75 -3.88 19.18
CA ILE A 35 16.00 -4.05 19.91
C ILE A 35 15.81 -3.66 21.37
N ASP A 36 15.22 -2.48 21.63
CA ASP A 36 15.02 -1.94 22.97
C ASP A 36 14.05 -2.79 23.81
N SER A 37 13.07 -3.44 23.17
CA SER A 37 12.13 -4.34 23.85
C SER A 37 12.71 -5.71 24.17
N GLY A 38 13.93 -6.03 23.71
CA GLY A 38 14.54 -7.35 23.89
C GLY A 38 13.82 -8.48 23.14
N LEU A 39 12.90 -8.15 22.22
CA LEU A 39 12.22 -9.12 21.36
C LEU A 39 13.20 -9.81 20.41
N VAL A 40 14.34 -9.17 20.13
CA VAL A 40 15.34 -9.66 19.18
C VAL A 40 16.76 -9.44 19.70
N GLU A 41 17.54 -10.51 19.77
CA GLU A 41 18.92 -10.49 20.33
C GLU A 41 19.98 -9.98 19.35
N SER A 42 19.65 -9.87 18.06
CA SER A 42 20.58 -9.46 17.02
C SER A 42 20.02 -8.30 16.19
N GLN A 43 20.84 -7.26 16.00
CA GLN A 43 20.53 -6.10 15.15
C GLN A 43 20.10 -6.53 13.74
N THR A 44 20.75 -7.55 13.17
CA THR A 44 20.41 -8.08 11.84
C THR A 44 19.00 -8.66 11.82
N THR A 45 18.62 -9.39 12.86
CA THR A 45 17.29 -9.98 12.98
C THR A 45 16.23 -8.89 13.19
N ALA A 46 16.52 -7.84 13.96
CA ALA A 46 15.58 -6.73 14.17
C ALA A 46 15.31 -5.94 12.88
N ASN A 47 16.36 -5.73 12.07
CA ASN A 47 16.23 -5.12 10.75
C ASN A 47 15.41 -5.99 9.79
N LEU A 48 15.67 -7.30 9.74
CA LEU A 48 14.91 -8.24 8.91
C LEU A 48 13.42 -8.26 9.26
N VAL A 49 13.11 -8.38 10.56
CA VAL A 49 11.72 -8.37 11.05
C VAL A 49 11.05 -7.04 10.72
N SER A 50 11.75 -5.92 10.91
CA SER A 50 11.22 -4.59 10.57
C SER A 50 10.93 -4.44 9.08
N ILE A 51 11.80 -4.96 8.19
CA ILE A 51 11.57 -4.92 6.74
C ILE A 51 10.33 -5.74 6.37
N ILE A 52 10.15 -6.91 6.97
CA ILE A 52 9.01 -7.79 6.67
C ILE A 52 7.71 -7.17 7.17
N VAL A 53 7.69 -6.62 8.40
CA VAL A 53 6.49 -6.05 9.00
C VAL A 53 6.13 -4.72 8.34
N VAL A 54 7.07 -3.78 8.27
CA VAL A 54 6.83 -2.44 7.72
C VAL A 54 6.63 -2.51 6.19
N GLY A 55 7.44 -3.32 5.50
CA GLY A 55 7.28 -3.57 4.07
C GLY A 55 5.99 -4.30 3.73
N GLY A 56 5.61 -5.31 4.52
CA GLY A 56 4.34 -6.01 4.37
C GLY A 56 3.14 -5.09 4.56
N PHE A 57 3.17 -4.24 5.58
CA PHE A 57 2.13 -3.24 5.81
C PHE A 57 2.01 -2.26 4.64
N TYR A 58 3.16 -1.85 4.07
CA TYR A 58 3.20 -0.96 2.92
C TYR A 58 2.65 -1.61 1.65
N VAL A 59 2.95 -2.88 1.39
CA VAL A 59 2.36 -3.63 0.27
C VAL A 59 0.85 -3.78 0.43
N VAL A 60 0.36 -4.03 1.65
CA VAL A 60 -1.08 -4.07 1.93
C VAL A 60 -1.73 -2.71 1.70
N LEU A 61 -1.13 -1.62 2.17
CA LEU A 61 -1.62 -0.27 1.93
C LEU A 61 -1.66 0.06 0.44
N LEU A 62 -0.59 -0.23 -0.30
CA LEU A 62 -0.57 -0.08 -1.76
C LEU A 62 -1.62 -0.96 -2.41
N GLY A 63 -1.82 -2.20 -1.95
CA GLY A 63 -2.87 -3.08 -2.43
C GLY A 63 -4.29 -2.59 -2.14
N ILE A 64 -4.50 -1.75 -1.11
CA ILE A 64 -5.79 -1.09 -0.84
C ILE A 64 -5.94 0.16 -1.71
N PHE A 65 -4.89 0.97 -1.83
CA PHE A 65 -4.92 2.22 -2.59
C PHE A 65 -4.92 2.02 -4.12
N LEU A 66 -4.16 1.05 -4.62
CA LEU A 66 -4.08 0.66 -6.04
C LEU A 66 -4.90 -0.60 -6.36
N GLY A 67 -5.46 -1.26 -5.33
CA GLY A 67 -6.31 -2.42 -5.53
C GLY A 67 -7.48 -2.09 -6.45
N PRO A 68 -8.02 -3.10 -7.16
CA PRO A 68 -9.13 -2.88 -8.06
C PRO A 68 -10.21 -2.12 -7.29
N VAL A 69 -10.64 -0.99 -7.85
CA VAL A 69 -11.84 -0.28 -7.43
C VAL A 69 -12.96 -1.32 -7.48
N ARG A 70 -13.18 -2.02 -6.37
CA ARG A 70 -14.36 -2.84 -6.21
C ARG A 70 -15.46 -1.81 -6.18
N ASN A 71 -16.07 -1.60 -7.34
CA ASN A 71 -17.37 -0.98 -7.45
C ASN A 71 -18.26 -1.73 -6.47
N VAL A 72 -18.37 -1.21 -5.25
CA VAL A 72 -19.50 -1.45 -4.35
C VAL A 72 -20.71 -0.71 -4.95
N GLY A 73 -21.00 -1.02 -6.22
CA GLY A 73 -22.31 -0.87 -6.82
C GLY A 73 -23.01 -2.18 -6.51
N GLY A 74 -24.00 -2.09 -5.64
CA GLY A 74 -24.55 -3.21 -4.88
C GLY A 74 -24.97 -4.41 -5.71
N GLY A 75 -24.87 -5.57 -5.06
CA GLY A 75 -25.79 -6.64 -5.39
C GLY A 75 -27.21 -6.13 -5.20
N VAL A 76 -27.92 -5.94 -6.32
CA VAL A 76 -29.29 -6.42 -6.37
C VAL A 76 -29.13 -7.91 -6.64
N GLY A 77 -29.25 -8.70 -5.56
CA GLY A 77 -29.55 -10.11 -5.70
C GLY A 77 -30.97 -10.28 -6.22
N ASP A 78 -31.26 -11.52 -6.61
CA ASP A 78 -32.50 -12.07 -7.14
C ASP A 78 -32.54 -11.96 -8.69
N GLY A 79 -32.13 -12.98 -9.44
CA GLY A 79 -32.55 -14.37 -9.29
C GLY A 79 -33.80 -14.58 -10.13
N ASP A 80 -33.59 -15.28 -11.25
CA ASP A 80 -34.56 -16.03 -12.06
C ASP A 80 -35.22 -15.36 -13.29
N GLY A 81 -35.16 -16.08 -14.42
CA GLY A 81 -35.69 -15.72 -15.75
C GLY A 81 -34.60 -15.27 -16.74
N GLY A 82 -33.99 -16.09 -17.59
CA GLY A 82 -34.51 -17.28 -18.25
C GLY A 82 -35.19 -16.91 -19.58
N GLY A 83 -34.47 -17.09 -20.70
CA GLY A 83 -34.97 -16.99 -22.09
C GLY A 83 -34.57 -15.68 -22.78
N GLY A 84 -33.89 -15.64 -23.92
CA GLY A 84 -33.95 -16.54 -25.07
C GLY A 84 -34.86 -15.91 -26.15
N GLY A 85 -34.26 -15.52 -27.28
CA GLY A 85 -34.94 -14.94 -28.46
C GLY A 85 -34.56 -13.46 -28.63
N GLY A 86 -33.79 -13.02 -29.62
CA GLY A 86 -33.64 -13.56 -30.97
C GLY A 86 -34.81 -13.11 -31.83
N GLU A 87 -34.71 -11.89 -32.36
CA GLU A 87 -35.19 -11.38 -33.65
C GLU A 87 -34.57 -10.00 -33.91
#